data_AF-A0A1J1GTY9-F1
#
_entry.id   AF-A0A1J1GTY9-F1
#
_cell.length_a   1.000
_cell.length_b   1.000
_cell.length_c   1.000
_cell.angle_alpha   90.00
_cell.angle_beta   90.00
_cell.angle_gamma   90.00
#
_symmetry.space_group_name_H-M   'P 1'
#
loop_
_entity.id
_entity.type
_entity.pdbx_description
1 polymer ?
#
loop_
_entity_poly.entity_id
_entity_poly.type
_entity_poly.pdbx_seq_one_letter_code
_entity_poly.pdbx_strand_id
1 'polypeptide(L)'
;MDMKKEEDATGESNEANENIYEELFSYANSDNEIVKKESLRIILSLLEENELIEYIRKNNKKCFKIIISNLNSRNKMLSLECLLNLSARLPKELTERNIIEILFDMVKEEEKYEENCIDLYIMIISNITRCKEGIYKILDLKEDTNIDINEEKFFVSYYLNKLLYFFFLPIKPSINKNINDKYIYVSHILINISSIKESSLFFKNVSFLNKISEQILNKDRFRAILPFIINLCLNETTHNYLFHDSCILFPYILSYIYTNNYSLCSNNIYNSNNVEKSDNIHHIILQKATVLINCSIIKSRIIIILLYLCKKDYSREKLHNYGIYDILRNWKSHEKDTELLSDIENIADKFEAKKNGKAFIS
;
A
#
# COMPACT_ATOMS: atom_id res chain seq x y z
N MET A 1 29.67 37.02 38.49
CA MET A 1 30.27 36.91 37.14
C MET A 1 30.27 35.42 36.87
N ASP A 2 29.08 34.92 36.58
CA ASP A 2 28.72 33.49 36.65
C ASP A 2 28.07 33.14 35.31
N MET A 3 28.89 32.68 34.37
CA MET A 3 28.49 32.06 33.12
C MET A 3 29.46 30.91 32.84
N LYS A 4 29.48 29.91 33.73
CA LYS A 4 30.33 28.71 33.57
C LYS A 4 29.73 27.43 34.19
N LYS A 5 28.41 27.37 34.44
CA LYS A 5 27.79 26.19 35.10
C LYS A 5 26.65 25.51 34.34
N GLU A 6 26.27 26.00 33.16
CA GLU A 6 25.15 25.40 32.40
C GLU A 6 25.60 24.46 31.25
N GLU A 7 26.86 24.49 30.83
CA GLU A 7 27.37 23.59 29.77
C GLU A 7 27.81 22.21 30.32
N ASP A 8 28.27 22.09 31.57
CA ASP A 8 28.75 20.81 32.12
C ASP A 8 27.61 19.85 32.54
N ALA A 9 26.48 20.38 33.00
CA ALA A 9 25.37 19.56 33.53
C ALA A 9 24.60 18.79 32.43
N THR A 10 24.61 19.30 31.19
CA THR A 10 23.98 18.63 30.03
C THR A 10 24.88 17.58 29.39
N GLY A 11 26.21 17.70 29.56
CA GLY A 11 27.18 16.70 29.14
C GLY A 11 27.17 15.45 30.04
N GLU A 12 27.15 15.64 31.36
CA GLU A 12 27.14 14.53 32.34
C GLU A 12 25.83 13.72 32.30
N SER A 13 24.68 14.37 32.10
CA SER A 13 23.39 13.66 31.97
C SER A 13 23.32 12.80 30.70
N ASN A 14 23.91 13.28 29.60
CA ASN A 14 23.96 12.54 28.35
C ASN A 14 24.91 11.34 28.42
N GLU A 15 26.09 11.47 29.02
CA GLU A 15 27.01 10.35 29.23
C GLU A 15 26.43 9.28 30.17
N ALA A 16 25.72 9.69 31.23
CA ALA A 16 25.05 8.76 32.13
C ALA A 16 23.97 7.94 31.40
N ASN A 17 23.17 8.58 30.54
CA ASN A 17 22.15 7.89 29.73
C ASN A 17 22.76 6.95 28.69
N GLU A 18 23.85 7.36 28.01
CA GLU A 18 24.55 6.47 27.06
C GLU A 18 25.08 5.19 27.74
N ASN A 19 25.61 5.30 28.97
CA ASN A 19 26.07 4.15 29.74
C ASN A 19 24.92 3.19 30.12
N ILE A 20 23.76 3.74 30.50
CA ILE A 20 22.57 2.93 30.83
C ILE A 20 22.10 2.15 29.60
N TYR A 21 22.05 2.79 28.42
CA TYR A 21 21.65 2.11 27.19
C TYR A 21 22.66 1.05 26.75
N GLU A 22 23.96 1.34 26.89
CA GLU A 22 25.03 0.37 26.61
C GLU A 22 24.91 -0.89 27.47
N GLU A 23 24.64 -0.72 28.76
CA GLU A 23 24.40 -1.80 29.70
C GLU A 23 23.13 -2.60 29.34
N LEU A 24 22.04 -1.90 29.02
CA LEU A 24 20.77 -2.51 28.63
C LEU A 24 20.90 -3.38 27.38
N PHE A 25 21.59 -2.90 26.34
CA PHE A 25 21.87 -3.69 25.14
C PHE A 25 22.82 -4.85 25.42
N SER A 26 23.77 -4.70 26.35
CA SER A 26 24.60 -5.82 26.82
C SER A 26 23.76 -6.92 27.45
N TYR A 27 22.81 -6.57 28.31
CA TYR A 27 21.88 -7.53 28.93
C TYR A 27 20.96 -8.22 27.92
N ALA A 28 20.50 -7.50 26.90
CA ALA A 28 19.75 -8.06 25.77
C ALA A 28 20.58 -9.05 24.91
N ASN A 29 21.90 -9.09 25.09
CA ASN A 29 22.81 -10.04 24.47
C ASN A 29 23.35 -11.10 25.45
N SER A 30 22.82 -11.18 26.68
CA SER A 30 23.30 -12.14 27.67
C SER A 30 22.87 -13.58 27.34
N ASP A 31 23.59 -14.57 27.89
CA ASP A 31 23.22 -15.99 27.77
C ASP A 31 22.01 -16.37 28.65
N ASN A 32 21.64 -15.51 29.62
CA ASN A 32 20.49 -15.74 30.47
C ASN A 32 19.20 -15.29 29.76
N GLU A 33 18.39 -16.25 29.35
CA GLU A 33 17.15 -16.00 28.60
C GLU A 33 16.14 -15.11 29.34
N ILE A 34 16.10 -15.14 30.67
CA ILE A 34 15.20 -14.27 31.46
C ILE A 34 15.68 -12.83 31.38
N VAL A 35 16.98 -12.61 31.62
CA VAL A 35 17.59 -11.26 31.56
C VAL A 35 17.42 -10.70 30.15
N LYS A 36 17.77 -11.48 29.13
CA LYS A 36 17.58 -11.12 27.71
C LYS A 36 16.15 -10.70 27.40
N LYS A 37 15.16 -11.50 27.81
CA LYS A 37 13.74 -11.22 27.58
C LYS A 37 13.31 -9.91 28.24
N GLU A 38 13.66 -9.71 29.51
CA GLU A 38 13.30 -8.50 30.24
C GLU A 38 13.99 -7.26 29.67
N SER A 39 15.26 -7.36 29.29
CA SER A 39 15.99 -6.27 28.62
C SER A 39 15.36 -5.91 27.27
N LEU A 40 15.00 -6.90 26.44
CA LEU A 40 14.28 -6.63 25.19
C LEU A 40 12.93 -5.96 25.42
N ARG A 41 12.21 -6.33 26.50
CA ARG A 41 10.94 -5.70 26.87
C ARG A 41 11.12 -4.25 27.29
N ILE A 42 12.17 -3.95 28.06
CA ILE A 42 12.53 -2.58 28.44
C ILE A 42 12.92 -1.77 27.19
N ILE A 43 13.77 -2.33 26.32
CA ILE A 43 14.12 -1.69 25.04
C ILE A 43 12.85 -1.36 24.27
N LEU A 44 11.96 -2.33 24.08
CA LEU A 44 10.69 -2.14 23.36
C LEU A 44 9.88 -0.98 23.93
N SER A 45 9.73 -0.90 25.26
CA SER A 45 8.98 0.20 25.88
C SER A 45 9.61 1.58 25.71
N LEU A 46 10.94 1.64 25.54
CA LEU A 46 11.69 2.88 25.38
C LEU A 46 11.83 3.31 23.90
N LEU A 47 11.41 2.48 22.93
CA LEU A 47 11.52 2.81 21.50
C LEU A 47 10.61 3.97 21.06
N GLU A 48 9.70 4.42 21.92
CA GLU A 48 8.90 5.64 21.72
C GLU A 48 9.70 6.90 22.08
N GLU A 49 10.79 6.78 22.85
CA GLU A 49 11.61 7.88 23.32
C GLU A 49 12.70 8.25 22.32
N ASN A 50 12.82 9.54 22.00
CA ASN A 50 13.81 10.01 21.01
C ASN A 50 15.26 9.76 21.46
N GLU A 51 15.55 9.82 22.76
CA GLU A 51 16.90 9.62 23.30
C GLU A 51 17.46 8.23 22.95
N LEU A 52 16.67 7.18 23.16
CA LEU A 52 17.06 5.83 22.78
C LEU A 52 17.23 5.69 21.26
N ILE A 53 16.36 6.32 20.47
CA ILE A 53 16.46 6.29 19.01
C ILE A 53 17.76 6.94 18.52
N GLU A 54 18.16 8.08 19.09
CA GLU A 54 19.43 8.73 18.77
C GLU A 54 20.63 7.87 19.18
N TYR A 55 20.58 7.25 20.37
CA TYR A 55 21.60 6.32 20.82
C TYR A 55 21.74 5.13 19.85
N ILE A 56 20.63 4.53 19.42
CA ILE A 56 20.62 3.43 18.44
C ILE A 56 21.18 3.90 17.10
N ARG A 57 20.88 5.12 16.65
CA ARG A 57 21.43 5.66 15.41
C ARG A 57 22.96 5.80 15.49
N LYS A 58 23.48 6.34 16.59
CA LYS A 58 24.94 6.47 16.86
C LYS A 58 25.64 5.10 16.93
N ASN A 59 24.97 4.10 17.51
CA ASN A 59 25.51 2.75 17.77
C ASN A 59 24.91 1.65 16.88
N ASN A 60 24.46 2.02 15.67
CA ASN A 60 23.56 1.21 14.83
C ASN A 60 24.02 -0.24 14.63
N LYS A 61 25.31 -0.47 14.38
CA LYS A 61 25.87 -1.79 14.08
C LYS A 61 25.70 -2.74 15.26
N LYS A 62 25.97 -2.25 16.47
CA LYS A 62 25.91 -3.03 17.70
C LYS A 62 24.45 -3.30 18.07
N CYS A 63 23.64 -2.25 18.18
CA CYS A 63 22.24 -2.36 18.60
C CYS A 63 21.42 -3.26 17.67
N PHE A 64 21.51 -3.06 16.34
CA PHE A 64 20.78 -3.90 15.40
C PHE A 64 21.29 -5.33 15.37
N LYS A 65 22.61 -5.58 15.49
CA LYS A 65 23.13 -6.95 15.57
C LYS A 65 22.49 -7.72 16.74
N ILE A 66 22.35 -7.09 17.90
CA ILE A 66 21.74 -7.70 19.08
C ILE A 66 20.27 -8.04 18.81
N ILE A 67 19.48 -7.07 18.32
CA ILE A 67 18.05 -7.30 18.02
C ILE A 67 17.88 -8.38 16.95
N ILE A 68 18.65 -8.33 15.87
CA ILE A 68 18.62 -9.30 14.76
C ILE A 68 19.00 -10.70 15.25
N SER A 69 20.04 -10.84 16.07
CA SER A 69 20.48 -12.15 16.55
C SER A 69 19.41 -12.89 17.38
N ASN A 70 18.49 -12.13 17.99
CA ASN A 70 17.40 -12.68 18.78
C ASN A 70 16.20 -13.16 17.92
N LEU A 71 16.19 -12.93 16.60
CA LEU A 71 15.14 -13.44 15.70
C LEU A 71 15.11 -14.97 15.60
N ASN A 72 16.24 -15.62 15.84
CA ASN A 72 16.36 -17.09 15.85
C ASN A 72 16.23 -17.69 17.27
N SER A 73 15.74 -16.90 18.23
CA SER A 73 15.63 -17.29 19.65
C SER A 73 14.17 -17.44 20.11
N ARG A 74 13.98 -17.87 21.35
CA ARG A 74 12.66 -17.87 22.02
C ARG A 74 12.06 -16.46 22.17
N ASN A 75 12.87 -15.42 22.02
CA ASN A 75 12.45 -14.01 22.14
C ASN A 75 12.13 -13.38 20.79
N LYS A 76 12.04 -14.17 19.72
CA LYS A 76 11.75 -13.72 18.35
C LYS A 76 10.60 -12.71 18.27
N MET A 77 9.48 -12.96 18.95
CA MET A 77 8.32 -12.06 18.90
C MET A 77 8.66 -10.66 19.43
N LEU A 78 9.32 -10.56 20.59
CA LEU A 78 9.76 -9.27 21.14
C LEU A 78 10.76 -8.58 20.22
N SER A 79 11.68 -9.33 19.61
CA SER A 79 12.62 -8.76 18.65
C SER A 79 11.93 -8.24 17.39
N LEU A 80 10.89 -8.91 16.90
CA LEU A 80 10.08 -8.43 15.79
C LEU A 80 9.28 -7.19 16.15
N GLU A 81 8.73 -7.10 17.38
CA GLU A 81 8.07 -5.90 17.88
C GLU A 81 9.05 -4.71 18.00
N CYS A 82 10.29 -4.96 18.45
CA CYS A 82 11.34 -3.95 18.42
C CYS A 82 11.65 -3.51 16.99
N LEU A 83 11.82 -4.45 16.04
CA LEU A 83 12.07 -4.12 14.63
C LEU A 83 10.89 -3.39 14.00
N LEU A 84 9.65 -3.70 14.37
CA LEU A 84 8.46 -3.00 13.87
C LEU A 84 8.48 -1.54 14.29
N ASN A 85 8.76 -1.25 15.57
CA ASN A 85 8.89 0.13 16.06
C ASN A 85 10.09 0.85 15.42
N LEU A 86 11.25 0.19 15.37
CA LEU A 86 12.45 0.74 14.73
C LEU A 86 12.23 1.00 13.25
N SER A 87 11.48 0.16 12.53
CA SER A 87 11.21 0.35 11.10
C SER A 87 10.41 1.60 10.80
N ALA A 88 9.55 2.03 11.73
CA ALA A 88 8.82 3.29 11.59
C ALA A 88 9.71 4.52 11.78
N ARG A 89 10.85 4.38 12.49
CA ARG A 89 11.73 5.49 12.91
C ARG A 89 13.06 5.56 12.17
N LEU A 90 13.63 4.41 11.82
CA LEU A 90 14.97 4.20 11.25
C LEU A 90 14.93 3.26 10.02
N PRO A 91 14.06 3.50 9.02
CA PRO A 91 13.89 2.59 7.88
C PRO A 91 15.16 2.46 7.02
N LYS A 92 15.95 3.53 6.91
CA LYS A 92 17.20 3.54 6.15
C LYS A 92 18.26 2.65 6.81
N GLU A 93 18.48 2.82 8.10
CA GLU A 93 19.45 2.07 8.88
C GLU A 93 19.12 0.56 8.89
N LEU A 94 17.84 0.19 8.93
CA LEU A 94 17.41 -1.20 8.81
C LEU A 94 17.66 -1.76 7.40
N THR A 95 17.50 -0.95 6.36
CA THR A 95 17.85 -1.35 4.98
C THR A 95 19.35 -1.62 4.86
N GLU A 96 20.20 -0.77 5.43
CA GLU A 96 21.67 -0.96 5.47
C GLU A 96 22.11 -2.19 6.29
N ARG A 97 21.22 -2.68 7.16
CA ARG A 97 21.43 -3.89 7.97
C ARG A 97 20.84 -5.15 7.33
N ASN A 98 20.44 -5.08 6.06
CA ASN A 98 19.89 -6.19 5.27
C ASN A 98 18.66 -6.85 5.92
N ILE A 99 17.84 -6.07 6.62
CA ILE A 99 16.67 -6.59 7.33
C ILE A 99 15.66 -7.16 6.35
N ILE A 100 15.51 -6.57 5.16
CA ILE A 100 14.63 -7.11 4.13
C ILE A 100 15.04 -8.55 3.82
N GLU A 101 16.30 -8.80 3.51
CA GLU A 101 16.80 -10.14 3.17
C GLU A 101 16.61 -11.13 4.31
N ILE A 102 16.96 -10.74 5.53
CA ILE A 102 16.79 -11.58 6.72
C ILE A 102 15.33 -11.98 6.88
N LEU A 103 14.40 -11.04 6.77
CA LEU A 103 12.97 -11.33 6.88
C LEU A 103 12.49 -12.24 5.74
N PHE A 104 13.01 -12.08 4.51
CA PHE A 104 12.65 -12.98 3.40
C PHE A 104 13.22 -14.38 3.55
N ASP A 105 14.38 -14.55 4.18
CA ASP A 105 14.88 -15.88 4.52
C ASP A 105 13.99 -16.55 5.59
N MET A 106 13.57 -15.79 6.62
CA MET A 106 12.58 -16.29 7.59
C MET A 106 11.23 -16.63 6.94
N VAL A 107 10.77 -15.85 5.95
CA VAL A 107 9.56 -16.16 5.17
C VAL A 107 9.67 -17.54 4.50
N LYS A 108 10.81 -17.86 3.86
CA LYS A 108 11.00 -19.16 3.20
C LYS A 108 10.91 -20.32 4.19
N GLU A 109 11.43 -20.12 5.40
CA GLU A 109 11.40 -21.14 6.44
C GLU A 109 10.00 -21.34 7.03
N GLU A 110 9.22 -20.26 7.12
CA GLU A 110 7.98 -20.23 7.89
C GLU A 110 6.69 -20.33 7.09
N GLU A 111 6.70 -20.04 5.79
CA GLU A 111 5.47 -19.99 4.98
C GLU A 111 4.72 -21.31 4.87
N LYS A 112 5.41 -22.43 5.19
CA LYS A 112 4.84 -23.76 5.25
C LYS A 112 4.01 -24.03 6.52
N TYR A 113 4.16 -23.22 7.56
CA TYR A 113 3.42 -23.36 8.82
C TYR A 113 2.20 -22.44 8.83
N GLU A 114 1.09 -22.88 9.41
CA GLU A 114 -0.13 -22.08 9.50
C GLU A 114 0.02 -20.91 10.48
N GLU A 115 0.55 -21.21 11.67
CA GLU A 115 0.93 -20.23 12.68
C GLU A 115 2.35 -19.70 12.37
N ASN A 116 2.41 -18.56 11.67
CA ASN A 116 3.66 -17.90 11.32
C ASN A 116 3.55 -16.38 11.44
N CYS A 117 4.70 -15.70 11.52
CA CYS A 117 4.82 -14.24 11.73
C CYS A 117 4.91 -13.42 10.44
N ILE A 118 4.46 -13.96 9.29
CA ILE A 118 4.62 -13.31 7.99
C ILE A 118 3.94 -11.93 7.92
N ASP A 119 2.82 -11.72 8.61
CA ASP A 119 2.19 -10.39 8.71
C ASP A 119 3.13 -9.36 9.34
N LEU A 120 3.78 -9.67 10.45
CA LEU A 120 4.75 -8.77 11.07
C LEU A 120 5.92 -8.47 10.14
N TYR A 121 6.39 -9.46 9.37
CA TYR A 121 7.46 -9.25 8.39
C TYR A 121 7.02 -8.25 7.31
N ILE A 122 5.82 -8.43 6.77
CA ILE A 122 5.24 -7.53 5.78
C ILE A 122 5.03 -6.13 6.37
N MET A 123 4.59 -6.02 7.63
CA MET A 123 4.43 -4.73 8.33
C MET A 123 5.77 -4.00 8.47
N ILE A 124 6.82 -4.69 8.91
CA ILE A 124 8.18 -4.13 8.99
C ILE A 124 8.64 -3.64 7.61
N ILE A 125 8.49 -4.46 6.56
CA ILE A 125 8.86 -4.09 5.19
C ILE A 125 8.03 -2.90 4.69
N SER A 126 6.75 -2.80 5.06
CA SER A 126 5.89 -1.66 4.71
C SER A 126 6.38 -0.34 5.31
N ASN A 127 7.01 -0.38 6.48
CA ASN A 127 7.64 0.79 7.08
C ASN A 127 9.00 1.09 6.42
N ILE A 128 9.81 0.06 6.16
CA ILE A 128 11.11 0.21 5.48
C ILE A 128 10.94 0.85 4.10
N THR A 129 9.91 0.45 3.35
CA THR A 129 9.62 1.02 2.02
C THR A 129 9.13 2.46 2.04
N ARG A 130 9.02 3.13 3.20
CA ARG A 130 8.74 4.57 3.25
C ARG A 130 9.96 5.42 2.84
N CYS A 131 11.17 4.85 2.83
CA CYS A 131 12.35 5.52 2.29
C CYS A 131 12.74 4.96 0.91
N LYS A 132 13.48 5.76 0.13
CA LYS A 132 13.89 5.42 -1.23
C LYS A 132 14.77 4.18 -1.27
N GLU A 133 15.69 4.04 -0.32
CA GLU A 133 16.60 2.90 -0.19
C GLU A 133 15.82 1.59 -0.02
N GLY A 134 14.79 1.61 0.84
CA GLY A 134 13.91 0.46 1.05
C GLY A 134 13.11 0.09 -0.20
N ILE A 135 12.60 1.08 -0.94
CA ILE A 135 11.92 0.86 -2.23
C ILE A 135 12.87 0.20 -3.23
N TYR A 136 14.07 0.76 -3.39
CA TYR A 136 15.06 0.28 -4.36
C TYR A 136 15.46 -1.15 -4.04
N LYS A 137 15.63 -1.48 -2.75
CA LYS A 137 15.89 -2.84 -2.30
C LYS A 137 14.77 -3.81 -2.66
N ILE A 138 13.51 -3.44 -2.41
CA ILE A 138 12.35 -4.29 -2.75
C ILE A 138 12.18 -4.46 -4.26
N LEU A 139 12.64 -3.53 -5.07
CA LEU A 139 12.56 -3.59 -6.53
C LEU A 139 13.83 -4.15 -7.19
N ASP A 140 14.83 -4.58 -6.43
CA ASP A 140 16.13 -5.01 -6.95
C ASP A 140 16.81 -3.94 -7.84
N LEU A 141 16.57 -2.65 -7.55
CA LEU A 141 17.14 -1.51 -8.28
C LEU A 141 18.44 -1.02 -7.62
N LYS A 142 19.37 -0.53 -8.45
CA LYS A 142 20.56 0.19 -7.97
C LYS A 142 20.41 1.69 -8.25
N GLU A 143 20.91 2.54 -7.36
CA GLU A 143 20.81 4.00 -7.50
C GLU A 143 21.41 4.54 -8.80
N ASP A 144 22.50 3.93 -9.28
CA ASP A 144 23.21 4.35 -10.49
C ASP A 144 22.66 3.71 -11.79
N THR A 145 21.53 3.01 -11.71
CA THR A 145 20.96 2.38 -12.91
C THR A 145 20.27 3.46 -13.74
N ASN A 146 20.84 3.79 -14.91
CA ASN A 146 20.13 4.58 -15.92
C ASN A 146 18.97 3.75 -16.48
N ILE A 147 17.82 3.83 -15.82
CA ILE A 147 16.60 3.13 -16.20
C ILE A 147 15.85 4.00 -17.20
N ASP A 148 15.72 3.53 -18.44
CA ASP A 148 14.80 4.15 -19.38
C ASP A 148 13.37 3.73 -19.04
N ILE A 149 12.66 4.64 -18.36
CA ILE A 149 11.26 4.47 -17.95
C ILE A 149 10.29 4.32 -19.13
N ASN A 150 10.72 4.61 -20.35
CA ASN A 150 9.91 4.41 -21.56
C ASN A 150 10.06 2.99 -22.13
N GLU A 151 10.96 2.16 -21.61
CA GLU A 151 11.07 0.77 -22.02
C GLU A 151 9.73 0.04 -21.86
N GLU A 152 9.39 -0.78 -22.87
CA GLU A 152 8.24 -1.69 -22.81
C GLU A 152 8.57 -2.99 -22.06
N LYS A 153 9.82 -3.16 -21.62
CA LYS A 153 10.25 -4.35 -20.88
C LYS A 153 9.65 -4.35 -19.48
N PHE A 154 9.00 -5.47 -19.15
CA PHE A 154 8.54 -5.76 -17.80
C PHE A 154 9.70 -6.21 -16.92
N PHE A 155 9.88 -5.56 -15.77
CA PHE A 155 10.91 -5.91 -14.81
C PHE A 155 10.38 -6.90 -13.77
N VAL A 156 11.25 -7.79 -13.32
CA VAL A 156 10.95 -8.86 -12.37
C VAL A 156 11.82 -8.63 -11.15
N SER A 157 11.20 -8.45 -9.99
CA SER A 157 11.91 -8.43 -8.71
C SER A 157 11.55 -9.65 -7.88
N TYR A 158 12.57 -10.25 -7.24
CA TYR A 158 12.38 -11.39 -6.37
C TYR A 158 11.50 -11.03 -5.16
N TYR A 159 11.83 -9.95 -4.45
CA TYR A 159 11.13 -9.53 -3.24
C TYR A 159 9.70 -9.09 -3.53
N LEU A 160 9.51 -8.25 -4.55
CA LEU A 160 8.18 -7.81 -4.94
C LEU A 160 7.28 -9.00 -5.33
N ASN A 161 7.78 -9.93 -6.15
CA ASN A 161 6.97 -11.09 -6.56
C ASN A 161 6.54 -11.96 -5.38
N LYS A 162 7.42 -12.14 -4.40
CA LYS A 162 7.09 -12.91 -3.20
C LYS A 162 6.05 -12.20 -2.32
N LEU A 163 6.08 -10.88 -2.22
CA LEU A 163 5.02 -10.10 -1.55
C LEU A 163 3.69 -10.16 -2.30
N LEU A 164 3.74 -10.05 -3.63
CA LEU A 164 2.56 -10.18 -4.49
C LEU A 164 1.93 -11.56 -4.38
N TYR A 165 2.74 -12.62 -4.29
CA TYR A 165 2.25 -13.97 -4.02
C TYR A 165 1.36 -13.99 -2.77
N PHE A 166 1.81 -13.42 -1.65
CA PHE A 166 1.02 -13.35 -0.41
C PHE A 166 -0.25 -12.51 -0.58
N PHE A 167 -0.15 -11.34 -1.23
CA PHE A 167 -1.32 -10.49 -1.45
C PHE A 167 -2.42 -11.18 -2.28
N PHE A 168 -2.04 -12.07 -3.20
CA PHE A 168 -2.97 -12.82 -4.03
C PHE A 168 -3.51 -14.09 -3.36
N LEU A 169 -3.02 -14.47 -2.18
CA LEU A 169 -3.62 -15.55 -1.41
C LEU A 169 -4.98 -15.13 -0.83
N PRO A 170 -5.87 -16.11 -0.55
CA PRO A 170 -7.09 -15.87 0.19
C PRO A 170 -6.82 -15.16 1.52
N ILE A 171 -7.80 -14.38 1.98
CA ILE A 171 -7.75 -13.67 3.26
C ILE A 171 -7.57 -14.69 4.39
N LYS A 172 -6.57 -14.43 5.24
CA LYS A 172 -6.29 -15.18 6.46
C LYS A 172 -6.24 -14.21 7.64
N PRO A 173 -6.62 -14.64 8.85
CA PRO A 173 -6.52 -13.80 10.04
C PRO A 173 -5.05 -13.45 10.34
N SER A 174 -4.82 -12.23 10.82
CA SER A 174 -3.53 -11.77 11.33
C SER A 174 -3.33 -12.20 12.79
N ILE A 175 -2.07 -12.27 13.23
CA ILE A 175 -1.71 -12.34 14.66
C ILE A 175 -2.29 -11.14 15.41
N ASN A 176 -2.34 -9.98 14.76
CA ASN A 176 -3.05 -8.81 15.27
C ASN A 176 -4.55 -8.97 15.03
N LYS A 177 -5.31 -9.20 16.11
CA LYS A 177 -6.77 -9.41 16.07
C LYS A 177 -7.57 -8.24 15.47
N ASN A 178 -6.97 -7.06 15.35
CA ASN A 178 -7.60 -5.89 14.72
C ASN A 178 -7.46 -5.90 13.18
N ILE A 179 -6.71 -6.83 12.61
CA ILE A 179 -6.44 -6.94 11.17
C ILE A 179 -7.03 -8.25 10.65
N ASN A 180 -8.05 -8.12 9.81
CA ASN A 180 -8.77 -9.26 9.25
C ASN A 180 -8.01 -9.96 8.10
N ASP A 181 -7.09 -9.25 7.46
CA ASP A 181 -6.30 -9.77 6.35
C ASP A 181 -4.80 -9.66 6.66
N LYS A 182 -4.22 -10.81 6.93
CA LYS A 182 -2.79 -11.02 7.21
C LYS A 182 -1.87 -10.35 6.19
N TYR A 183 -2.32 -10.23 4.94
CA TYR A 183 -1.49 -9.74 3.83
C TYR A 183 -1.82 -8.30 3.41
N ILE A 184 -2.69 -7.60 4.16
CA ILE A 184 -3.18 -6.27 3.76
C ILE A 184 -2.06 -5.24 3.63
N TYR A 185 -0.99 -5.35 4.44
CA TYR A 185 0.14 -4.41 4.40
C TYR A 185 0.99 -4.51 3.12
N VAL A 186 0.80 -5.53 2.28
CA VAL A 186 1.36 -5.52 0.93
C VAL A 186 0.81 -4.32 0.13
N SER A 187 -0.43 -3.89 0.37
CA SER A 187 -0.97 -2.70 -0.28
C SER A 187 -0.16 -1.44 0.07
N HIS A 188 0.30 -1.31 1.32
CA HIS A 188 1.14 -0.19 1.75
C HIS A 188 2.51 -0.22 1.06
N ILE A 189 3.09 -1.41 0.89
CA ILE A 189 4.31 -1.57 0.10
C ILE A 189 4.06 -1.13 -1.35
N LEU A 190 2.99 -1.60 -1.98
CA LEU A 190 2.62 -1.21 -3.36
C LEU A 190 2.43 0.30 -3.50
N ILE A 191 1.77 0.96 -2.54
CA ILE A 191 1.63 2.42 -2.50
C ILE A 191 3.00 3.09 -2.48
N ASN A 192 3.89 2.66 -1.59
CA ASN A 192 5.21 3.25 -1.43
C ASN A 192 6.05 3.08 -2.71
N ILE A 193 6.15 1.86 -3.26
CA ILE A 193 6.96 1.61 -4.45
C ILE A 193 6.41 2.35 -5.69
N SER A 194 5.08 2.50 -5.82
CA SER A 194 4.48 3.22 -6.96
C SER A 194 4.64 4.74 -6.90
N SER A 195 5.15 5.28 -5.79
CA SER A 195 5.39 6.72 -5.63
C SER A 195 6.62 7.23 -6.39
N ILE A 196 7.55 6.34 -6.76
CA ILE A 196 8.75 6.66 -7.55
C ILE A 196 8.50 6.36 -9.04
N LYS A 197 9.15 7.09 -9.95
CA LYS A 197 8.90 6.95 -11.40
C LYS A 197 9.50 5.68 -11.97
N GLU A 198 10.64 5.28 -11.43
CA GLU A 198 11.46 4.13 -11.83
C GLU A 198 10.70 2.81 -11.65
N SER A 199 9.76 2.74 -10.71
CA SER A 199 8.97 1.53 -10.46
C SER A 199 7.92 1.22 -11.54
N SER A 200 7.63 2.17 -12.44
CA SER A 200 6.61 2.02 -13.49
C SER A 200 6.81 0.76 -14.34
N LEU A 201 8.07 0.38 -14.60
CA LEU A 201 8.44 -0.82 -15.38
C LEU A 201 7.94 -2.13 -14.76
N PHE A 202 7.69 -2.16 -13.45
CA PHE A 202 7.15 -3.33 -12.74
C PHE A 202 5.62 -3.40 -12.80
N PHE A 203 4.95 -2.35 -13.30
CA PHE A 203 3.48 -2.29 -13.39
C PHE A 203 2.96 -2.26 -14.83
N LYS A 204 3.86 -2.21 -15.82
CA LYS A 204 3.59 -2.35 -17.26
C LYS A 204 3.26 -3.79 -17.65
N ASN A 205 2.26 -4.40 -16.99
CA ASN A 205 1.86 -5.79 -17.25
C ASN A 205 0.36 -5.99 -17.01
N VAL A 206 -0.38 -6.26 -18.08
CA VAL A 206 -1.84 -6.44 -18.04
C VAL A 206 -2.25 -7.63 -17.16
N SER A 207 -1.48 -8.73 -17.17
CA SER A 207 -1.79 -9.90 -16.33
C SER A 207 -1.65 -9.58 -14.84
N PHE A 208 -0.65 -8.78 -14.47
CA PHE A 208 -0.50 -8.27 -13.10
C PHE A 208 -1.68 -7.36 -12.71
N LEU A 209 -2.06 -6.41 -13.56
CA LEU A 209 -3.20 -5.51 -13.30
C LEU A 209 -4.51 -6.28 -13.17
N ASN A 210 -4.71 -7.35 -13.94
CA ASN A 210 -5.87 -8.22 -13.81
C ASN A 210 -5.87 -9.00 -12.48
N LYS A 211 -4.71 -9.48 -12.01
CA LYS A 211 -4.61 -10.07 -10.66
C LYS A 211 -4.95 -9.07 -9.56
N ILE A 212 -4.52 -7.81 -9.69
CA ILE A 212 -4.93 -6.73 -8.77
C ILE A 212 -6.45 -6.53 -8.82
N SER A 213 -7.04 -6.59 -10.02
CA SER A 213 -8.49 -6.43 -10.21
C SER A 213 -9.29 -7.51 -9.45
N GLU A 214 -8.80 -8.74 -9.40
CA GLU A 214 -9.43 -9.80 -8.61
C GLU A 214 -9.42 -9.50 -7.10
N GLN A 215 -8.38 -8.82 -6.61
CA GLN A 215 -8.26 -8.48 -5.19
C GLN A 215 -9.21 -7.37 -4.76
N ILE A 216 -9.54 -6.42 -5.66
CA ILE A 216 -10.45 -5.31 -5.32
C ILE A 216 -11.91 -5.75 -5.16
N LEU A 217 -12.25 -7.02 -5.47
CA LEU A 217 -13.57 -7.57 -5.14
C LEU A 217 -13.84 -7.60 -3.62
N ASN A 218 -12.78 -7.70 -2.81
CA ASN A 218 -12.87 -7.51 -1.37
C ASN A 218 -12.81 -6.01 -1.02
N LYS A 219 -13.81 -5.52 -0.28
CA LYS A 219 -13.93 -4.09 0.08
C LYS A 219 -12.72 -3.53 0.82
N ASP A 220 -12.14 -4.30 1.75
CA ASP A 220 -11.02 -3.83 2.56
C ASP A 220 -9.73 -3.79 1.75
N ARG A 221 -9.46 -4.82 0.93
CA ARG A 221 -8.36 -4.80 -0.04
C ARG A 221 -8.52 -3.67 -1.06
N PHE A 222 -9.73 -3.42 -1.56
CA PHE A 222 -9.98 -2.32 -2.47
C PHE A 222 -9.65 -0.96 -1.84
N ARG A 223 -10.19 -0.71 -0.63
CA ARG A 223 -9.88 0.49 0.14
C ARG A 223 -8.38 0.67 0.33
N ALA A 224 -7.67 -0.40 0.66
CA ALA A 224 -6.25 -0.38 0.96
C ALA A 224 -5.36 -0.18 -0.29
N ILE A 225 -5.77 -0.66 -1.47
CA ILE A 225 -4.97 -0.59 -2.71
C ILE A 225 -5.29 0.62 -3.60
N LEU A 226 -6.37 1.36 -3.32
CA LEU A 226 -6.75 2.54 -4.11
C LEU A 226 -5.63 3.60 -4.26
N PRO A 227 -4.84 3.94 -3.23
CA PRO A 227 -3.75 4.91 -3.42
C PRO A 227 -2.66 4.40 -4.38
N PHE A 228 -2.42 3.09 -4.46
CA PHE A 228 -1.55 2.50 -5.48
C PHE A 228 -2.13 2.68 -6.89
N ILE A 229 -3.42 2.41 -7.07
CA ILE A 229 -4.11 2.62 -8.35
C ILE A 229 -4.07 4.09 -8.77
N ILE A 230 -4.23 5.02 -7.82
CA ILE A 230 -4.06 6.47 -8.07
C ILE A 230 -2.65 6.76 -8.58
N ASN A 231 -1.61 6.25 -7.91
CA ASN A 231 -0.22 6.45 -8.35
C ASN A 231 0.02 5.93 -9.78
N LEU A 232 -0.54 4.77 -10.14
CA LEU A 232 -0.50 4.28 -11.51
C LEU A 232 -1.18 5.25 -12.47
N CYS A 233 -2.38 5.72 -12.14
CA CYS A 233 -3.10 6.68 -12.96
C CYS A 233 -2.32 7.99 -13.13
N LEU A 234 -1.61 8.45 -12.10
CA LEU A 234 -0.75 9.65 -12.16
C LEU A 234 0.47 9.48 -13.08
N ASN A 235 0.85 8.24 -13.41
CA ASN A 235 1.99 7.94 -14.27
C ASN A 235 1.53 7.56 -15.69
N GLU A 236 1.64 8.52 -16.61
CA GLU A 236 1.22 8.37 -18.01
C GLU A 236 1.85 7.17 -18.73
N THR A 237 3.05 6.74 -18.34
CA THR A 237 3.74 5.58 -18.94
C THR A 237 2.99 4.25 -18.73
N THR A 238 2.04 4.19 -17.78
CA THR A 238 1.24 2.99 -17.49
C THR A 238 -0.09 2.95 -18.23
N HIS A 239 -0.52 4.07 -18.84
CA HIS A 239 -1.88 4.22 -19.38
C HIS A 239 -2.19 3.21 -20.50
N ASN A 240 -1.21 2.87 -21.33
CA ASN A 240 -1.37 1.85 -22.38
C ASN A 240 -1.71 0.46 -21.81
N TYR A 241 -1.29 0.18 -20.58
CA TYR A 241 -1.56 -1.10 -19.90
C TYR A 241 -2.86 -1.03 -19.09
N LEU A 242 -3.13 0.10 -18.43
CA LEU A 242 -4.37 0.34 -17.69
C LEU A 242 -5.61 0.34 -18.61
N PHE A 243 -5.46 0.87 -19.82
CA PHE A 243 -6.52 0.95 -20.84
C PHE A 243 -6.36 -0.07 -21.97
N HIS A 244 -5.54 -1.09 -21.77
CA HIS A 244 -5.45 -2.22 -22.70
C HIS A 244 -6.78 -2.97 -22.74
N ASP A 245 -7.21 -3.45 -23.90
CA ASP A 245 -8.54 -4.06 -24.08
C ASP A 245 -8.76 -5.32 -23.22
N SER A 246 -7.68 -6.03 -22.90
CA SER A 246 -7.70 -7.19 -22.00
C SER A 246 -7.55 -6.84 -20.51
N CYS A 247 -7.37 -5.56 -20.16
CA CYS A 247 -7.24 -5.11 -18.77
C CYS A 247 -8.62 -4.82 -18.18
N ILE A 248 -8.94 -5.46 -17.05
CA ILE A 248 -10.28 -5.38 -16.44
C ILE A 248 -10.33 -4.46 -15.22
N LEU A 249 -9.24 -3.76 -14.91
CA LEU A 249 -9.11 -2.94 -13.69
C LEU A 249 -10.15 -1.81 -13.66
N PHE A 250 -10.24 -1.00 -14.71
CA PHE A 250 -11.24 0.07 -14.75
C PHE A 250 -12.68 -0.46 -14.77
N PRO A 251 -13.04 -1.47 -15.59
CA PRO A 251 -14.36 -2.08 -15.48
C PRO A 251 -14.72 -2.52 -14.05
N TYR A 252 -13.78 -3.09 -13.30
CA TYR A 252 -14.04 -3.47 -11.90
C TYR A 252 -14.21 -2.24 -10.99
N ILE A 253 -13.33 -1.24 -11.09
CA ILE A 253 -13.42 0.01 -10.30
C ILE A 253 -14.77 0.71 -10.56
N LEU A 254 -15.13 0.86 -11.83
CA LEU A 254 -16.36 1.55 -12.23
C LEU A 254 -17.63 0.77 -11.84
N SER A 255 -17.54 -0.55 -11.71
CA SER A 255 -18.67 -1.37 -11.23
C SER A 255 -19.13 -1.02 -9.81
N TYR A 256 -18.24 -0.47 -8.97
CA TYR A 256 -18.57 -0.05 -7.60
C TYR A 256 -19.39 1.23 -7.52
N ILE A 257 -19.40 2.03 -8.58
CA ILE A 257 -20.13 3.31 -8.67
C ILE A 257 -21.30 3.24 -9.66
N TYR A 258 -21.69 2.03 -10.06
CA TYR A 258 -22.84 1.79 -10.92
C TYR A 258 -23.87 0.92 -10.22
N THR A 259 -25.14 1.31 -10.26
CA THR A 259 -26.26 0.50 -9.79
C THR A 259 -26.88 -0.22 -10.99
N ASN A 260 -26.79 -1.54 -11.00
CA ASN A 260 -27.41 -2.37 -12.02
C ASN A 260 -28.83 -2.78 -11.59
N ASN A 261 -29.83 -2.04 -12.06
CA ASN A 261 -31.23 -2.30 -11.74
C ASN A 261 -31.74 -3.64 -12.29
N TYR A 262 -31.13 -4.19 -13.35
CA TYR A 262 -31.51 -5.50 -13.91
C TYR A 262 -31.15 -6.67 -12.99
N SER A 263 -29.95 -6.67 -12.41
CA SER A 263 -29.52 -7.75 -11.48
C SER A 263 -30.33 -7.74 -10.18
N LEU A 264 -30.83 -6.55 -9.78
CA LEU A 264 -31.77 -6.38 -8.68
C LEU A 264 -33.18 -6.90 -9.02
N CYS A 265 -33.64 -6.72 -10.27
CA CYS A 265 -34.94 -7.23 -10.72
C CYS A 265 -34.95 -8.76 -10.91
N SER A 266 -33.86 -9.37 -11.37
CA SER A 266 -33.77 -10.83 -11.53
C SER A 266 -33.76 -11.60 -10.20
N ASN A 267 -33.45 -10.93 -9.09
CA ASN A 267 -33.40 -11.50 -7.73
C ASN A 267 -34.64 -11.19 -6.86
N ASN A 268 -35.79 -10.84 -7.47
CA ASN A 268 -37.12 -10.70 -6.84
C ASN A 268 -37.32 -9.53 -5.84
N ILE A 269 -37.17 -8.25 -6.24
CA ILE A 269 -37.72 -7.13 -5.41
C ILE A 269 -38.49 -6.03 -6.20
N TYR A 270 -38.40 -5.90 -7.54
CA TYR A 270 -39.19 -4.88 -8.24
C TYR A 270 -39.74 -5.36 -9.59
N ASN A 271 -41.07 -5.35 -9.73
CA ASN A 271 -41.73 -5.33 -11.05
C ASN A 271 -41.56 -3.93 -11.65
N SER A 272 -40.56 -3.77 -12.51
CA SER A 272 -40.36 -2.55 -13.28
C SER A 272 -40.23 -2.90 -14.75
N ASN A 273 -41.27 -2.58 -15.52
CA ASN A 273 -41.36 -2.82 -16.96
C ASN A 273 -40.50 -1.88 -17.82
N ASN A 274 -39.63 -1.04 -17.23
CA ASN A 274 -38.83 -0.06 -17.97
C ASN A 274 -37.39 0.01 -17.43
N VAL A 275 -36.69 -1.12 -17.36
CA VAL A 275 -35.23 -1.03 -17.19
C VAL A 275 -34.67 -0.89 -18.60
N GLU A 276 -34.09 0.27 -18.94
CA GLU A 276 -33.34 0.43 -20.19
C GLU A 276 -31.96 -0.18 -20.00
N LYS A 277 -31.59 -1.14 -20.85
CA LYS A 277 -30.21 -1.63 -20.91
C LYS A 277 -29.41 -0.53 -21.57
N SER A 278 -28.48 0.09 -20.84
CA SER A 278 -27.53 0.97 -21.51
C SER A 278 -26.58 0.09 -22.32
N ASP A 279 -26.83 0.03 -23.63
CA ASP A 279 -25.98 -0.68 -24.60
C ASP A 279 -24.56 -0.08 -24.69
N ASN A 280 -24.34 1.09 -24.06
CA ASN A 280 -23.07 1.82 -24.09
C ASN A 280 -22.14 1.49 -22.91
N ILE A 281 -22.62 0.77 -21.88
CA ILE A 281 -21.80 0.43 -20.70
C ILE A 281 -21.07 -0.87 -20.94
N HIS A 282 -19.77 -0.87 -20.63
CA HIS A 282 -18.93 -2.06 -20.81
C HIS A 282 -19.50 -3.29 -20.08
N HIS A 283 -19.59 -4.42 -20.78
CA HIS A 283 -20.26 -5.63 -20.30
C HIS A 283 -19.78 -6.13 -18.92
N ILE A 284 -18.48 -6.03 -18.62
CA ILE A 284 -17.93 -6.42 -17.30
C ILE A 284 -18.50 -5.56 -16.18
N ILE A 285 -18.71 -4.26 -16.41
CA ILE A 285 -19.29 -3.33 -15.42
C ILE A 285 -20.70 -3.81 -15.09
N LEU A 286 -21.51 -4.11 -16.11
CA LEU A 286 -22.87 -4.63 -15.93
C LEU A 286 -22.89 -5.96 -15.19
N GLN A 287 -21.94 -6.87 -15.48
CA GLN A 287 -21.85 -8.17 -14.82
C GLN A 287 -21.44 -8.09 -13.35
N LYS A 288 -20.59 -7.12 -12.97
CA LYS A 288 -20.03 -7.00 -11.62
C LYS A 288 -20.77 -6.02 -10.73
N ALA A 289 -21.44 -5.04 -11.32
CA ALA A 289 -22.19 -4.04 -10.59
C ALA A 289 -23.37 -4.65 -9.86
N THR A 290 -23.58 -4.19 -8.62
CA THR A 290 -24.72 -4.53 -7.80
C THR A 290 -25.45 -3.24 -7.43
N VAL A 291 -25.32 -2.79 -6.19
CA VAL A 291 -25.70 -1.46 -5.72
C VAL A 291 -24.46 -0.60 -5.55
N LEU A 292 -24.64 0.73 -5.53
CA LEU A 292 -23.55 1.65 -5.19
C LEU A 292 -22.84 1.20 -3.91
N ILE A 293 -21.51 1.24 -3.93
CA ILE A 293 -20.74 0.91 -2.75
C ILE A 293 -21.07 1.83 -1.58
N ASN A 294 -21.34 1.26 -0.41
CA ASN A 294 -21.51 2.05 0.81
C ASN A 294 -20.14 2.31 1.48
N CYS A 295 -19.31 3.14 0.85
CA CYS A 295 -18.02 3.59 1.40
C CYS A 295 -17.58 4.91 0.76
N SER A 296 -17.70 6.02 1.50
CA SER A 296 -17.31 7.36 1.06
C SER A 296 -15.83 7.40 0.64
N ILE A 297 -14.94 6.77 1.41
CA ILE A 297 -13.50 6.75 1.11
C ILE A 297 -13.21 6.15 -0.28
N ILE A 298 -13.88 5.04 -0.64
CA ILE A 298 -13.72 4.44 -1.95
C ILE A 298 -14.25 5.38 -3.04
N LYS A 299 -15.47 5.92 -2.84
CA LYS A 299 -16.09 6.87 -3.76
C LYS A 299 -15.21 8.10 -4.03
N SER A 300 -14.72 8.77 -2.98
CA SER A 300 -13.87 9.95 -3.10
C SER A 300 -12.56 9.64 -3.83
N ARG A 301 -11.99 8.44 -3.65
CA ARG A 301 -10.78 8.02 -4.37
C ARG A 301 -11.06 7.73 -5.84
N ILE A 302 -12.22 7.17 -6.19
CA ILE A 302 -12.65 7.00 -7.58
C ILE A 302 -12.85 8.37 -8.24
N ILE A 303 -13.45 9.33 -7.54
CA ILE A 303 -13.54 10.73 -7.99
C ILE A 303 -12.15 11.31 -8.32
N ILE A 304 -11.16 11.14 -7.44
CA ILE A 304 -9.77 11.58 -7.69
C ILE A 304 -9.19 10.94 -8.95
N ILE A 305 -9.38 9.63 -9.12
CA ILE A 305 -8.93 8.90 -10.33
C ILE A 305 -9.56 9.51 -11.59
N LEU A 306 -10.88 9.70 -11.60
CA LEU A 306 -11.60 10.24 -12.74
C LEU A 306 -11.23 11.70 -13.04
N LEU A 307 -11.08 12.55 -12.02
CA LEU A 307 -10.65 13.94 -12.15
C LEU A 307 -9.24 14.07 -12.74
N TYR A 308 -8.36 13.12 -12.44
CA TYR A 308 -7.04 13.11 -13.06
C TYR A 308 -7.11 12.65 -14.51
N LEU A 309 -7.75 11.51 -14.77
CA LEU A 309 -7.80 10.91 -16.10
C LEU A 309 -8.59 11.76 -17.11
N CYS A 310 -9.57 12.56 -16.66
CA CYS A 310 -10.31 13.44 -17.57
C CYS A 310 -9.47 14.59 -18.14
N LYS A 311 -8.28 14.87 -17.60
CA LYS A 311 -7.41 15.97 -18.07
C LYS A 311 -6.78 15.72 -19.44
N LYS A 312 -6.75 14.47 -19.91
CA LYS A 312 -6.11 14.08 -21.17
C LYS A 312 -7.12 13.47 -22.13
N ASP A 313 -7.06 13.86 -23.40
CA ASP A 313 -8.01 13.40 -24.42
C ASP A 313 -7.98 11.88 -24.61
N TYR A 314 -6.78 11.28 -24.61
CA TYR A 314 -6.61 9.83 -24.73
C TYR A 314 -7.36 9.07 -23.63
N SER A 315 -7.10 9.41 -22.36
CA SER A 315 -7.74 8.76 -21.22
C SER A 315 -9.24 9.05 -21.17
N ARG A 316 -9.65 10.26 -21.58
CA ARG A 316 -11.07 10.62 -21.68
C ARG A 316 -11.81 9.77 -22.71
N GLU A 317 -11.21 9.57 -23.88
CA GLU A 317 -11.73 8.68 -24.92
C GLU A 317 -11.82 7.23 -24.46
N LYS A 318 -10.78 6.70 -23.80
CA LYS A 318 -10.82 5.34 -23.25
C LYS A 318 -11.92 5.15 -22.21
N LEU A 319 -12.12 6.13 -21.31
CA LEU A 319 -13.21 6.10 -20.33
C LEU A 319 -14.59 6.22 -21.00
N HIS A 320 -14.72 6.98 -22.10
CA HIS A 320 -15.94 7.02 -22.91
C HIS A 320 -16.31 5.64 -23.45
N ASN A 321 -15.33 4.85 -23.91
CA ASN A 321 -15.57 3.50 -24.40
C ASN A 321 -16.08 2.55 -23.30
N TYR A 322 -15.90 2.90 -22.02
CA TYR A 322 -16.50 2.17 -20.91
C TYR A 322 -17.92 2.62 -20.54
N GLY A 323 -18.43 3.68 -21.16
CA GLY A 323 -19.74 4.26 -20.85
C GLY A 323 -19.73 5.22 -19.65
N ILE A 324 -18.59 5.87 -19.36
CA ILE A 324 -18.42 6.68 -18.14
C ILE A 324 -19.48 7.76 -17.92
N TYR A 325 -20.00 8.39 -18.97
CA TYR A 325 -21.05 9.41 -18.85
C TYR A 325 -22.36 8.81 -18.29
N ASP A 326 -22.78 7.67 -18.82
CA ASP A 326 -23.99 6.97 -18.33
C ASP A 326 -23.79 6.44 -16.91
N ILE A 327 -22.56 6.00 -16.59
CA ILE A 327 -22.18 5.57 -15.24
C ILE A 327 -22.28 6.73 -14.26
N LEU A 328 -21.75 7.91 -14.58
CA LEU A 328 -21.80 9.09 -13.71
C LEU A 328 -23.24 9.60 -13.52
N ARG A 329 -24.07 9.58 -14.56
CA ARG A 329 -25.50 9.89 -14.44
C ARG A 329 -26.23 8.91 -13.53
N ASN A 330 -25.97 7.62 -13.68
CA ASN A 330 -26.52 6.57 -12.81
C ASN A 330 -26.03 6.75 -11.37
N TRP A 331 -24.75 7.06 -11.17
CA TRP A 331 -24.21 7.33 -9.84
C TRP A 331 -24.92 8.53 -9.20
N LYS A 332 -25.00 9.66 -9.89
CA LYS A 332 -25.69 10.88 -9.43
C LYS A 332 -27.13 10.61 -8.99
N SER A 333 -27.88 9.80 -9.75
CA SER A 333 -29.28 9.51 -9.43
C SER A 333 -29.49 8.60 -8.21
N HIS A 334 -28.48 7.82 -7.82
CA HIS A 334 -28.55 6.89 -6.69
C HIS A 334 -27.71 7.33 -5.48
N GLU A 335 -26.87 8.35 -5.63
CA GLU A 335 -26.04 8.88 -4.56
C GLU A 335 -26.90 9.64 -3.53
N LYS A 336 -26.64 9.32 -2.26
CA LYS A 336 -27.32 9.96 -1.11
C LYS A 336 -26.43 10.97 -0.42
N ASP A 337 -25.12 10.85 -0.59
CA ASP A 337 -24.14 11.76 -0.02
C ASP A 337 -24.10 13.06 -0.82
N THR A 338 -24.68 14.12 -0.24
CA THR A 338 -24.79 15.43 -0.89
C THR A 338 -23.44 16.09 -1.12
N GLU A 339 -22.40 15.77 -0.34
CA GLU A 339 -21.06 16.32 -0.53
C GLU A 339 -20.42 15.82 -1.83
N LEU A 340 -20.75 14.59 -2.25
CA LEU A 340 -20.21 13.98 -3.47
C LEU A 340 -20.98 14.38 -4.74
N LEU A 341 -22.23 14.83 -4.61
CA LEU A 341 -23.08 15.13 -5.77
C LEU A 341 -22.49 16.21 -6.68
N SER A 342 -21.94 17.27 -6.09
CA SER A 342 -21.30 18.36 -6.84
C SER A 342 -20.05 17.87 -7.59
N ASP A 343 -19.23 17.04 -6.96
CA ASP A 343 -18.05 16.44 -7.59
C ASP A 343 -18.43 15.51 -8.74
N ILE A 344 -19.47 14.69 -8.57
CA ILE A 344 -19.97 13.80 -9.63
C ILE A 344 -20.48 14.61 -10.83
N GLU A 345 -21.23 15.69 -10.58
CA GLU A 345 -21.73 16.59 -11.61
C GLU A 345 -20.58 17.29 -12.36
N ASN A 346 -19.63 17.86 -11.62
CA ASN A 346 -18.44 18.50 -12.19
C ASN A 346 -17.63 17.54 -13.09
N ILE A 347 -17.56 16.25 -12.75
CA ILE A 347 -16.90 15.25 -13.59
C ILE A 347 -17.77 14.93 -14.81
N ALA A 348 -19.08 14.73 -14.64
CA ALA A 348 -19.99 14.39 -15.73
C ALA A 348 -19.94 15.43 -16.87
N ASP A 349 -19.93 16.72 -16.53
CA ASP A 349 -19.84 17.82 -17.49
C ASP A 349 -18.57 17.75 -18.34
N LYS A 350 -17.44 17.31 -17.76
CA LYS A 350 -16.17 17.14 -18.48
C LYS A 350 -16.19 16.01 -19.51
N PHE A 351 -17.08 15.03 -19.33
CA PHE A 351 -17.29 13.94 -20.27
C PHE A 351 -18.44 14.22 -21.27
N GLU A 352 -19.33 15.18 -21.00
CA GLU A 352 -20.44 15.48 -21.91
C GLU A 352 -19.98 16.08 -23.26
N ALA A 353 -18.85 16.81 -23.27
CA ALA A 353 -18.38 17.61 -24.41
C ALA A 353 -18.22 16.85 -25.75
N LYS A 354 -17.88 15.54 -25.74
CA LYS A 354 -17.67 14.76 -26.97
C LYS A 354 -18.96 14.28 -27.64
N LYS A 355 -20.09 14.21 -26.91
CA LYS A 355 -21.38 13.75 -27.48
C LYS A 355 -21.87 14.67 -28.60
N ASN A 356 -21.41 15.92 -28.61
CA ASN A 356 -21.79 16.95 -29.59
C ASN A 356 -20.72 17.21 -30.67
N GLY A 357 -19.73 16.31 -30.85
CA GLY A 357 -18.70 16.45 -31.88
C GLY A 357 -17.72 17.61 -31.67
N LYS A 358 -17.73 18.24 -30.48
CA LYS A 358 -16.77 19.28 -30.10
C LYS A 358 -15.56 18.66 -29.41
N ALA A 359 -14.38 19.24 -29.64
CA ALA A 359 -13.18 18.90 -28.90
C ALA A 359 -13.41 19.07 -27.40
N PHE A 360 -12.75 18.24 -26.62
CA PHE A 360 -12.81 18.29 -25.16
C PHE A 360 -12.35 19.65 -24.62
N ILE A 361 -13.14 20.24 -23.73
CA ILE A 361 -12.76 21.47 -23.03
C ILE A 361 -11.86 21.08 -21.85
N SER A 362 -10.77 21.84 -21.66
CA SER A 362 -9.73 21.65 -20.62
C SER A 362 -10.20 22.10 -19.25
#